data_AF-H3GGV2-F1
#
_entry.id   AF-H3GGV2-F1
#
_cell.length_a   1.000
_cell.length_b   1.000
_cell.length_c   1.000
_cell.angle_alpha   90.00
_cell.angle_beta   90.00
_cell.angle_gamma   90.00
#
_symmetry.space_group_name_H-M   'P 1'
#
loop_
_entity.id
_entity.type
_entity.pdbx_description
1 polymer ?
#
loop_
_entity_poly.entity_id
_entity_poly.type
_entity_poly.pdbx_seq_one_letter_code
_entity_poly.pdbx_strand_id
1 'polypeptide(L)'
;MAAVARPQWDPQKNEQFDGKIGTWPFVREEVQILVEDVDMKPLQQLPARAFVAMETVAKEDVQRMITELIVPAVRRRMPAHLMQGPVFIQQDSAKIRCCGDAVFAEEGRKDGWNIQMQNLPPYSPDFAVMDSALFKPIQAALKGLPAPALESPMSSLTELMSGVERGFLSLTRDHINDAFLTLQKAMECTMRVQGSNTYELGLTGKNQLEFDGSLPVSVMCHPDAILACRTVLDETSEASDDVIETL
;
A
#
# COMPACT_ATOMS: atom_id res chain seq x y z
N MET A 1 -2.70 -0.19 -8.41
CA MET A 1 -2.40 0.04 -6.98
C MET A 1 -2.72 -1.20 -6.17
N ALA A 2 -2.07 -1.35 -5.02
CA ALA A 2 -2.41 -2.36 -4.01
C ALA A 2 -2.38 -1.70 -2.64
N ALA A 3 -3.23 -2.16 -1.73
CA ALA A 3 -3.30 -1.66 -0.37
C ALA A 3 -3.29 -2.80 0.63
N VAL A 4 -2.51 -2.61 1.68
CA VAL A 4 -2.43 -3.49 2.84
C VAL A 4 -2.51 -2.65 4.10
N ALA A 5 -2.88 -3.29 5.19
CA ALA A 5 -2.85 -2.74 6.53
C ALA A 5 -2.21 -3.77 7.46
N ARG A 6 -1.80 -3.32 8.64
CA ARG A 6 -1.15 -4.23 9.56
C ARG A 6 -2.14 -5.30 10.04
N PRO A 7 -1.81 -6.60 9.94
CA PRO A 7 -2.63 -7.66 10.47
C PRO A 7 -2.82 -7.51 11.98
N GLN A 8 -4.02 -7.83 12.46
CA GLN A 8 -4.36 -7.71 13.87
C GLN A 8 -5.63 -8.50 14.20
N TRP A 9 -5.89 -8.69 15.48
CA TRP A 9 -7.13 -9.31 15.94
C TRP A 9 -8.34 -8.39 15.72
N ASP A 10 -9.42 -8.94 15.15
CA ASP A 10 -10.72 -8.29 15.04
C ASP A 10 -11.65 -8.84 16.15
N PRO A 11 -11.88 -8.07 17.23
CA PRO A 11 -12.71 -8.52 18.35
C PRO A 11 -14.19 -8.61 17.99
N GLN A 12 -14.67 -7.93 16.94
CA GLN A 12 -16.08 -7.99 16.55
C GLN A 12 -16.39 -9.24 15.75
N LYS A 13 -15.47 -9.63 14.86
CA LYS A 13 -15.61 -10.86 14.06
C LYS A 13 -15.03 -12.09 14.75
N ASN A 14 -14.29 -11.90 15.85
CA ASN A 14 -13.59 -12.95 16.58
C ASN A 14 -12.64 -13.74 15.66
N GLU A 15 -11.93 -13.02 14.79
CA GLU A 15 -11.01 -13.59 13.80
C GLU A 15 -9.75 -12.71 13.63
N GLN A 16 -8.71 -13.26 13.00
CA GLN A 16 -7.51 -12.49 12.66
C GLN A 16 -7.72 -11.77 11.33
N PHE A 17 -7.66 -10.43 11.33
CA PHE A 17 -7.59 -9.65 10.11
C PHE A 17 -6.21 -9.85 9.46
N ASP A 18 -6.19 -10.33 8.23
CA ASP A 18 -5.00 -10.78 7.52
C ASP A 18 -4.16 -9.67 6.88
N GLY A 19 -4.60 -8.41 7.02
CA GLY A 19 -3.91 -7.23 6.50
C GLY A 19 -4.19 -6.91 5.02
N LYS A 20 -4.94 -7.72 4.28
CA LYS A 20 -5.19 -7.47 2.85
C LYS A 20 -6.41 -6.56 2.66
N ILE A 21 -6.23 -5.44 1.94
CA ILE A 21 -7.33 -4.52 1.58
C ILE A 21 -7.77 -4.76 0.13
N GLY A 22 -6.84 -4.76 -0.83
CA GLY A 22 -7.14 -5.09 -2.22
C GLY A 22 -6.10 -4.65 -3.24
N THR A 23 -6.38 -4.98 -4.50
CA THR A 23 -5.59 -4.61 -5.69
C THR A 23 -6.51 -4.00 -6.75
N TRP A 24 -6.09 -2.90 -7.36
CA TRP A 24 -6.84 -2.17 -8.37
C TRP A 24 -5.94 -1.83 -9.56
N PRO A 25 -6.08 -2.51 -10.71
CA PRO A 25 -5.28 -2.20 -11.89
C PRO A 25 -5.77 -0.90 -12.57
N PHE A 26 -4.86 -0.17 -13.20
CA PHE A 26 -5.20 0.99 -14.04
C PHE A 26 -5.53 0.52 -15.46
N VAL A 27 -6.78 0.09 -15.65
CA VAL A 27 -7.31 -0.39 -16.93
C VAL A 27 -8.64 0.30 -17.24
N ARG A 28 -8.96 0.45 -18.52
CA ARG A 28 -10.28 0.87 -19.00
C ARG A 28 -11.00 -0.35 -19.57
N GLU A 29 -12.29 -0.48 -19.28
CA GLU A 29 -13.16 -1.46 -19.93
C GLU A 29 -13.58 -0.89 -21.29
N GLU A 30 -13.29 -1.62 -22.37
CA GLU A 30 -13.74 -1.32 -23.72
C GLU A 30 -14.63 -2.46 -24.21
N VAL A 31 -15.74 -2.10 -24.86
CA VAL A 31 -16.60 -3.09 -25.51
C VAL A 31 -16.12 -3.27 -26.93
N GLN A 32 -15.64 -4.47 -27.27
CA GLN A 32 -15.29 -4.81 -28.65
C GLN A 32 -16.36 -5.72 -29.24
N ILE A 33 -16.75 -5.40 -30.48
CA ILE A 33 -17.60 -6.26 -31.30
C ILE A 33 -16.66 -7.19 -32.06
N LEU A 34 -16.66 -8.48 -31.69
CA LEU A 34 -15.95 -9.50 -32.45
C LEU A 34 -16.66 -9.66 -33.79
N VAL A 35 -16.02 -9.22 -34.87
CA VAL A 35 -16.44 -9.56 -36.23
C VAL A 35 -15.60 -10.77 -36.61
N GLU A 36 -16.14 -11.97 -36.40
CA GLU A 36 -15.58 -13.16 -37.04
C GLU A 36 -15.90 -13.12 -38.54
N ASP A 37 -14.97 -13.68 -39.33
CA ASP A 37 -14.87 -13.66 -40.79
C ASP A 37 -16.19 -13.79 -41.58
N VAL A 38 -16.18 -13.23 -42.79
CA VAL A 38 -17.32 -12.94 -43.68
C VAL A 38 -18.14 -14.16 -44.17
N ASP A 39 -17.85 -15.39 -43.72
CA ASP A 39 -18.45 -16.60 -44.30
C ASP A 39 -19.20 -17.55 -43.34
N MET A 40 -19.49 -17.15 -42.09
CA MET A 40 -20.32 -17.98 -41.20
C MET A 40 -21.51 -17.23 -40.60
N LYS A 41 -22.67 -17.91 -40.60
CA LYS A 41 -24.00 -17.46 -40.13
C LYS A 41 -23.94 -16.57 -38.87
N PRO A 42 -24.87 -15.61 -38.71
CA PRO A 42 -24.88 -14.67 -37.59
C PRO A 42 -25.25 -15.39 -36.28
N LEU A 43 -24.29 -16.08 -35.67
CA LEU A 43 -24.38 -16.46 -34.28
C LEU A 43 -23.95 -15.25 -33.45
N GLN A 44 -24.97 -14.55 -32.96
CA GLN A 44 -24.96 -13.82 -31.70
C GLN A 44 -23.73 -12.91 -31.51
N GLN A 45 -23.87 -11.66 -31.92
CA GLN A 45 -22.98 -10.55 -31.57
C GLN A 45 -22.94 -10.40 -30.04
N LEU A 46 -22.10 -11.19 -29.36
CA LEU A 46 -21.83 -10.97 -27.94
C LEU A 46 -20.79 -9.85 -27.83
N PRO A 47 -21.12 -8.73 -27.15
CA PRO A 47 -20.10 -7.75 -26.81
C PRO A 47 -19.08 -8.42 -25.90
N ALA A 48 -17.86 -8.61 -26.39
CA ALA A 48 -16.75 -9.05 -25.57
C ALA A 48 -16.23 -7.84 -24.81
N ARG A 49 -16.32 -7.89 -23.48
CA ARG A 49 -15.70 -6.89 -22.60
C ARG A 49 -14.20 -7.14 -22.60
N ALA A 50 -13.44 -6.15 -23.04
CA ALA A 50 -11.99 -6.19 -23.03
C ALA A 50 -11.45 -5.12 -22.09
N PHE A 51 -10.26 -5.37 -21.55
CA PHE A 51 -9.52 -4.38 -20.77
C PHE A 51 -8.36 -3.84 -21.59
N VAL A 52 -8.16 -2.53 -21.54
CA VAL A 52 -6.98 -1.86 -22.12
C VAL A 52 -6.22 -1.16 -20.99
N ALA A 53 -4.90 -1.36 -20.95
CA ALA A 53 -4.04 -0.71 -19.98
C ALA A 53 -4.01 0.80 -20.21
N MET A 54 -4.07 1.58 -19.13
CA MET A 54 -3.90 3.02 -19.24
C MET A 54 -2.42 3.34 -19.51
N GLU A 55 -2.12 3.90 -20.69
CA GLU A 55 -0.74 4.25 -21.07
C GLU A 55 -0.13 5.33 -20.17
N THR A 56 -0.96 6.28 -19.72
CA THR A 56 -0.57 7.32 -18.78
C THR A 56 -1.58 7.35 -17.64
N VAL A 57 -1.07 7.31 -16.40
CA VAL A 57 -1.86 7.48 -15.18
C VAL A 57 -1.65 8.89 -14.66
N ALA A 58 -2.70 9.71 -14.71
CA ALA A 58 -2.65 11.08 -14.22
C ALA A 58 -2.91 11.14 -12.70
N LYS A 59 -2.66 12.30 -12.10
CA LYS A 59 -2.91 12.52 -10.67
C LYS A 59 -4.39 12.25 -10.31
N GLU A 60 -5.28 12.70 -11.18
CA GLU A 60 -6.73 12.61 -11.03
C GLU A 60 -7.20 11.15 -11.05
N ASP A 61 -6.55 10.29 -11.84
CA ASP A 61 -6.88 8.86 -11.90
C ASP A 61 -6.49 8.15 -10.60
N VAL A 62 -5.35 8.51 -10.01
CA VAL A 62 -4.94 7.99 -8.69
C VAL A 62 -5.86 8.50 -7.59
N GLN A 63 -6.20 9.78 -7.59
CA GLN A 63 -7.16 10.36 -6.63
C GLN A 63 -8.52 9.67 -6.72
N ARG A 64 -9.03 9.47 -7.93
CA ARG A 64 -10.28 8.75 -8.18
C ARG A 64 -10.21 7.33 -7.63
N MET A 65 -9.13 6.60 -7.93
CA MET A 65 -8.93 5.24 -7.42
C MET A 65 -8.90 5.20 -5.89
N ILE A 66 -8.19 6.12 -5.23
CA ILE A 66 -8.14 6.19 -3.77
C ILE A 66 -9.53 6.45 -3.19
N THR A 67 -10.20 7.50 -3.67
CA THR A 67 -11.48 7.97 -3.13
C THR A 67 -12.63 7.00 -3.42
N GLU A 68 -12.74 6.50 -4.65
CA GLU A 68 -13.89 5.70 -5.08
C GLU A 68 -13.72 4.20 -4.82
N LEU A 69 -12.49 3.70 -4.69
CA LEU A 69 -12.23 2.26 -4.54
C LEU A 69 -11.54 1.93 -3.22
N ILE A 70 -10.42 2.60 -2.90
CA ILE A 70 -9.61 2.24 -1.73
C ILE A 70 -10.30 2.63 -0.43
N VAL A 71 -10.82 3.85 -0.29
CA VAL A 71 -11.50 4.31 0.92
C VAL A 71 -12.74 3.45 1.24
N PRO A 72 -13.63 3.11 0.29
CA PRO A 72 -14.69 2.14 0.53
C PRO A 72 -14.18 0.74 0.91
N ALA A 73 -13.09 0.27 0.29
CA ALA A 73 -12.51 -1.03 0.62
C ALA A 73 -11.93 -1.08 2.04
N VAL A 74 -11.27 0.00 2.47
CA VAL A 74 -10.79 0.18 3.85
C VAL A 74 -11.95 0.03 4.83
N ARG A 75 -13.05 0.77 4.63
CA ARG A 75 -14.24 0.68 5.50
C ARG A 75 -14.86 -0.71 5.55
N ARG A 76 -14.85 -1.44 4.43
CA ARG A 76 -15.43 -2.78 4.33
C ARG A 76 -14.57 -3.85 5.02
N ARG A 77 -13.24 -3.72 4.92
CA ARG A 77 -12.29 -4.78 5.29
C ARG A 77 -11.68 -4.57 6.67
N MET A 78 -11.38 -3.33 7.05
CA MET A 78 -10.69 -3.05 8.31
C MET A 78 -11.56 -3.40 9.52
N PRO A 79 -10.93 -3.87 10.63
CA PRO A 79 -11.61 -4.05 11.90
C PRO A 79 -12.25 -2.76 12.41
N ALA A 80 -13.51 -2.81 12.87
CA ALA A 80 -14.23 -1.60 13.22
C ALA A 80 -13.73 -0.93 14.53
N HIS A 81 -12.98 -1.64 15.39
CA HIS A 81 -12.38 -1.01 16.57
C HIS A 81 -11.33 0.04 16.18
N LEU A 82 -10.78 -0.02 14.97
CA LEU A 82 -9.87 1.00 14.43
C LEU A 82 -10.56 2.33 14.10
N MET A 83 -11.89 2.35 14.03
CA MET A 83 -12.66 3.59 13.80
C MET A 83 -12.51 4.60 14.94
N GLN A 84 -12.04 4.16 16.12
CA GLN A 84 -11.83 5.04 17.28
C GLN A 84 -10.68 6.05 17.06
N GLY A 85 -9.80 5.81 16.09
CA GLY A 85 -8.65 6.65 15.79
C GLY A 85 -8.55 7.03 14.30
N PRO A 86 -7.58 7.90 13.95
CA PRO A 86 -7.31 8.20 12.56
C PRO A 86 -6.69 6.98 11.86
N VAL A 87 -7.13 6.72 10.63
CA VAL A 87 -6.54 5.74 9.71
C VAL A 87 -5.77 6.50 8.64
N PHE A 88 -4.47 6.20 8.50
CA PHE A 88 -3.63 6.87 7.53
C PHE A 88 -3.44 6.01 6.27
N ILE A 89 -3.76 6.58 5.11
CA ILE A 89 -3.36 6.03 3.82
C ILE A 89 -2.01 6.64 3.45
N GLN A 90 -0.97 5.81 3.39
CA GLN A 90 0.38 6.20 3.02
C GLN A 90 0.64 5.97 1.53
N GLN A 91 1.32 6.92 0.89
CA GLN A 91 1.74 6.83 -0.51
C GLN A 91 3.15 7.44 -0.70
N ASP A 92 3.99 6.79 -1.53
CA ASP A 92 5.40 7.18 -1.79
C ASP A 92 5.55 8.25 -2.90
N SER A 93 4.53 8.45 -3.73
CA SER A 93 4.67 9.35 -4.89
C SER A 93 4.51 10.83 -4.54
N ALA A 94 5.64 11.54 -4.37
CA ALA A 94 5.68 13.00 -4.20
C ALA A 94 4.97 13.80 -5.32
N LYS A 95 4.86 13.23 -6.53
CA LYS A 95 4.17 13.81 -7.69
C LYS A 95 2.64 13.74 -7.60
N ILE A 96 2.09 12.86 -6.76
CA ILE A 96 0.67 12.55 -6.65
C ILE A 96 0.21 12.86 -5.21
N ARG A 97 0.64 14.02 -4.69
CA ARG A 97 0.20 14.46 -3.36
C ARG A 97 -1.26 14.88 -3.44
N CYS A 98 -2.12 14.08 -2.81
CA CYS A 98 -3.56 14.28 -2.69
C CYS A 98 -3.95 15.18 -1.50
N CYS A 99 -2.96 15.80 -0.82
CA CYS A 99 -3.24 16.69 0.30
C CYS A 99 -4.17 17.83 -0.12
N GLY A 100 -5.30 17.97 0.60
CA GLY A 100 -6.24 19.06 0.43
C GLY A 100 -7.40 18.79 -0.54
N ASP A 101 -7.58 17.56 -1.02
CA ASP A 101 -8.76 17.21 -1.81
C ASP A 101 -10.01 17.12 -0.91
N ALA A 102 -10.93 18.08 -1.09
CA ALA A 102 -12.16 18.16 -0.31
C ALA A 102 -13.06 16.92 -0.49
N VAL A 103 -13.06 16.32 -1.70
CA VAL A 103 -13.85 15.13 -2.00
C VAL A 103 -13.32 13.94 -1.22
N PHE A 104 -12.00 13.76 -1.19
CA PHE A 104 -11.37 12.74 -0.36
C PHE A 104 -11.65 12.96 1.13
N ALA A 105 -11.51 14.20 1.61
CA ALA A 105 -11.71 14.52 3.03
C ALA A 105 -13.16 14.30 3.49
N GLU A 106 -14.14 14.50 2.61
CA GLU A 106 -15.52 14.13 2.86
C GLU A 106 -15.70 12.61 2.87
N GLU A 107 -15.21 11.91 1.83
CA GLU A 107 -15.33 10.45 1.72
C GLU A 107 -14.67 9.71 2.88
N GLY A 108 -13.49 10.17 3.33
CA GLY A 108 -12.75 9.60 4.45
C GLY A 108 -13.42 9.81 5.81
N ARG A 109 -14.40 10.73 5.92
CA ARG A 109 -15.18 11.00 7.15
C ARG A 109 -16.54 10.31 7.19
N LYS A 110 -16.92 9.59 6.13
CA LYS A 110 -18.20 8.89 6.07
C LYS A 110 -18.25 7.72 7.04
N ASP A 111 -19.46 7.37 7.46
CA ASP A 111 -19.75 6.22 8.32
C ASP A 111 -18.97 6.19 9.63
N GLY A 112 -18.58 7.36 10.16
CA GLY A 112 -17.83 7.48 11.41
C GLY A 112 -16.34 7.15 11.31
N TRP A 113 -15.81 6.96 10.10
CA TRP A 113 -14.37 6.80 9.90
C TRP A 113 -13.65 8.16 9.93
N ASN A 114 -12.35 8.12 10.20
CA ASN A 114 -11.44 9.26 10.06
C ASN A 114 -10.23 8.84 9.23
N ILE A 115 -10.42 8.71 7.93
CA ILE A 115 -9.36 8.30 7.00
C ILE A 115 -8.66 9.55 6.45
N GLN A 116 -7.34 9.59 6.59
CA GLN A 116 -6.50 10.73 6.25
C GLN A 116 -5.38 10.31 5.30
N MET A 117 -5.01 11.18 4.36
CA MET A 117 -3.80 10.98 3.57
C MET A 117 -2.58 11.34 4.40
N GLN A 118 -1.56 10.49 4.37
CA GLN A 118 -0.25 10.76 4.92
C GLN A 118 0.80 10.62 3.81
N ASN A 119 1.44 11.72 3.46
CA ASN A 119 2.54 11.68 2.51
C ASN A 119 3.81 11.25 3.22
N LEU A 120 4.58 10.36 2.59
CA LEU A 120 5.93 10.08 3.05
C LEU A 120 6.86 11.25 2.72
N PRO A 121 7.93 11.46 3.52
CA PRO A 121 9.00 12.37 3.16
C PRO A 121 9.58 12.00 1.79
N PRO A 122 10.05 12.98 1.00
CA PRO A 122 10.72 12.68 -0.27
C PRO A 122 11.89 11.70 -0.10
N TYR A 123 12.12 10.86 -1.11
CA TYR A 123 13.25 9.90 -1.16
C TYR A 123 13.28 8.89 0.00
N SER A 124 12.10 8.47 0.50
CA SER A 124 11.97 7.53 1.62
C SER A 124 11.26 6.21 1.23
N PRO A 125 11.76 5.47 0.22
CA PRO A 125 11.11 4.24 -0.24
C PRO A 125 11.07 3.14 0.84
N ASP A 126 12.00 3.18 1.81
CA ASP A 126 12.03 2.25 2.94
C ASP A 126 10.78 2.35 3.83
N PHE A 127 10.08 3.49 3.77
CA PHE A 127 8.85 3.73 4.53
C PHE A 127 7.58 3.32 3.80
N ALA A 128 7.69 2.90 2.53
CA ALA A 128 6.58 2.36 1.79
C ALA A 128 6.60 0.82 1.87
N VAL A 129 5.77 0.25 2.77
CA VAL A 129 5.69 -1.21 3.05
C VAL A 129 5.52 -2.03 1.77
N MET A 130 4.73 -1.52 0.82
CA MET A 130 4.53 -2.17 -0.48
C MET A 130 5.82 -2.27 -1.28
N ASP A 131 6.57 -1.17 -1.38
CA ASP A 131 7.80 -1.08 -2.18
C ASP A 131 8.97 -1.80 -1.51
N SER A 132 9.13 -1.64 -0.19
CA SER A 132 10.28 -2.18 0.53
C SER A 132 10.22 -3.71 0.68
N ALA A 133 9.02 -4.28 0.86
CA ALA A 133 8.87 -5.68 1.25
C ALA A 133 7.90 -6.52 0.39
N LEU A 134 6.78 -5.96 -0.10
CA LEU A 134 5.67 -6.79 -0.60
C LEU A 134 5.59 -6.91 -2.13
N PHE A 135 6.13 -5.96 -2.90
CA PHE A 135 6.12 -6.10 -4.37
C PHE A 135 7.08 -7.18 -4.86
N LYS A 136 8.20 -7.40 -4.19
CA LYS A 136 9.17 -8.45 -4.54
C LYS A 136 8.53 -9.86 -4.58
N PRO A 137 7.84 -10.34 -3.52
CA PRO A 137 7.19 -11.64 -3.56
C PRO A 137 6.04 -11.72 -4.59
N ILE A 138 5.26 -10.65 -4.79
CA ILE A 138 4.22 -10.60 -5.83
C ILE A 138 4.84 -10.78 -7.23
N GLN A 139 5.93 -10.05 -7.53
CA GLN A 139 6.64 -10.16 -8.80
C GLN A 139 7.30 -11.52 -8.98
N ALA A 140 7.81 -12.14 -7.91
CA ALA A 140 8.35 -13.50 -7.97
C ALA A 140 7.25 -14.52 -8.31
N ALA A 141 6.07 -14.40 -7.69
CA ALA A 141 4.91 -15.25 -8.00
C ALA A 141 4.47 -15.11 -9.45
N LEU A 142 4.49 -13.89 -10.02
CA LEU A 142 4.22 -13.65 -11.43
C LEU A 142 5.19 -14.36 -12.37
N LYS A 143 6.50 -14.31 -12.06
CA LYS A 143 7.56 -14.92 -12.89
C LYS A 143 7.56 -16.45 -12.84
N GLY A 144 7.05 -17.04 -11.75
CA GLY A 144 6.96 -18.48 -11.57
C GLY A 144 5.79 -19.13 -12.32
N LEU A 145 4.90 -18.34 -12.94
CA LEU A 145 3.80 -18.87 -13.75
C LEU A 145 4.34 -19.38 -15.10
N PRO A 146 3.84 -20.51 -15.62
CA PRO A 146 4.18 -20.96 -16.96
C PRO A 146 3.84 -19.85 -17.97
N ALA A 147 4.70 -19.66 -18.97
CA ALA A 147 4.50 -18.65 -19.99
C ALA A 147 3.09 -18.80 -20.60
N PRO A 148 2.32 -17.71 -20.71
CA PRO A 148 0.99 -17.80 -21.27
C PRO A 148 1.06 -18.37 -22.69
N ALA A 149 0.15 -19.31 -23.00
CA ALA A 149 -0.08 -19.76 -24.36
C ALA A 149 -0.66 -18.56 -25.13
N LEU A 150 0.23 -17.74 -25.67
CA LEU A 150 -0.06 -16.39 -26.13
C LEU A 150 -0.75 -16.44 -27.51
N GLU A 151 -2.06 -16.65 -27.54
CA GLU A 151 -2.83 -16.55 -28.78
C GLU A 151 -3.42 -15.13 -29.00
N SER A 152 -3.43 -14.23 -28.00
CA SER A 152 -3.77 -12.81 -28.21
C SER A 152 -3.20 -11.85 -27.14
N PRO A 153 -3.03 -10.54 -27.45
CA PRO A 153 -2.66 -9.53 -26.46
C PRO A 153 -3.75 -9.24 -25.39
N MET A 154 -5.02 -9.53 -25.68
CA MET A 154 -6.12 -9.40 -24.70
C MET A 154 -6.08 -10.46 -23.60
N SER A 155 -5.71 -11.70 -23.94
CA SER A 155 -5.52 -12.74 -22.92
C SER A 155 -4.37 -12.36 -22.00
N SER A 156 -3.29 -11.76 -22.54
CA SER A 156 -2.10 -11.37 -21.80
C SER A 156 -2.35 -10.34 -20.68
N LEU A 157 -3.14 -9.28 -20.91
CA LEU A 157 -3.43 -8.29 -19.85
C LEU A 157 -4.34 -8.87 -18.76
N THR A 158 -5.35 -9.65 -19.15
CA THR A 158 -6.27 -10.30 -18.21
C THR A 158 -5.53 -11.34 -17.35
N GLU A 159 -4.61 -12.09 -17.96
CA GLU A 159 -3.72 -13.03 -17.29
C GLU A 159 -2.75 -12.31 -16.34
N LEU A 160 -2.21 -11.16 -16.75
CA LEU A 160 -1.37 -10.33 -15.88
C LEU A 160 -2.14 -9.82 -14.66
N MET A 161 -3.35 -9.28 -14.86
CA MET A 161 -4.23 -8.84 -13.77
C MET A 161 -4.53 -9.98 -12.80
N SER A 162 -4.93 -11.14 -13.33
CA SER A 162 -5.19 -12.36 -12.54
C SER A 162 -3.94 -12.88 -11.84
N GLY A 163 -2.77 -12.73 -12.46
CA GLY A 163 -1.48 -13.07 -11.88
C GLY A 163 -1.13 -12.17 -10.70
N VAL A 164 -1.32 -10.86 -10.84
CA VAL A 164 -1.06 -9.87 -9.77
C VAL A 164 -2.00 -10.14 -8.60
N GLU A 165 -3.28 -10.37 -8.87
CA GLU A 165 -4.26 -10.71 -7.84
C GLU A 165 -3.89 -12.01 -7.11
N ARG A 166 -3.52 -13.08 -7.83
CA ARG A 166 -3.04 -14.32 -7.20
C ARG A 166 -1.77 -14.11 -6.37
N GLY A 167 -0.81 -13.34 -6.87
CA GLY A 167 0.41 -12.99 -6.15
C GLY A 167 0.14 -12.16 -4.89
N PHE A 168 -0.86 -11.29 -4.93
CA PHE A 168 -1.29 -10.53 -3.75
C PHE A 168 -2.02 -11.43 -2.74
N LEU A 169 -2.92 -12.31 -3.20
CA LEU A 169 -3.64 -13.26 -2.35
C LEU A 169 -2.72 -14.29 -1.70
N SER A 170 -1.57 -14.61 -2.32
CA SER A 170 -0.57 -15.51 -1.73
C SER A 170 0.23 -14.87 -0.59
N LEU A 171 0.13 -13.56 -0.38
CA LEU A 171 0.72 -12.91 0.80
C LEU A 171 0.03 -13.42 2.07
N THR A 172 0.81 -14.12 2.90
CA THR A 172 0.35 -14.57 4.20
C THR A 172 0.26 -13.40 5.18
N ARG A 173 -0.50 -13.61 6.25
CA ARG A 173 -0.56 -12.68 7.37
C ARG A 173 0.84 -12.35 7.89
N ASP A 174 1.68 -13.37 8.03
CA ASP A 174 3.00 -13.24 8.63
C ASP A 174 3.91 -12.40 7.71
N HIS A 175 3.93 -12.66 6.39
CA HIS A 175 4.65 -11.81 5.43
C HIS A 175 4.28 -10.33 5.54
N ILE A 176 2.99 -10.02 5.69
CA ILE A 176 2.53 -8.64 5.82
C ILE A 176 2.96 -8.08 7.19
N ASN A 177 2.81 -8.83 8.28
CA ASN A 177 3.24 -8.38 9.60
C ASN A 177 4.75 -8.11 9.66
N ASP A 178 5.58 -8.95 9.06
CA ASP A 178 7.03 -8.75 9.00
C ASP A 178 7.41 -7.51 8.22
N ALA A 179 6.67 -7.20 7.16
CA ALA A 179 6.85 -5.96 6.41
C ALA A 179 6.58 -4.74 7.31
N PHE A 180 5.52 -4.77 8.14
CA PHE A 180 5.25 -3.71 9.12
C PHE A 180 6.27 -3.63 10.25
N LEU A 181 6.77 -4.77 10.75
CA LEU A 181 7.85 -4.78 11.75
C LEU A 181 9.16 -4.24 11.18
N THR A 182 9.43 -4.52 9.90
CA THR A 182 10.56 -3.95 9.17
C THR A 182 10.42 -2.44 9.04
N LEU A 183 9.23 -1.94 8.73
CA LEU A 183 8.94 -0.50 8.72
C LEU A 183 9.23 0.14 10.07
N GLN A 184 8.73 -0.45 11.17
CA GLN A 184 8.99 0.07 12.52
C GLN A 184 10.49 0.11 12.83
N LYS A 185 11.23 -0.91 12.40
CA LYS A 185 12.68 -0.94 12.60
C LYS A 185 13.40 0.10 11.75
N ALA A 186 12.97 0.31 10.51
CA ALA A 186 13.50 1.37 9.65
C ALA A 186 13.30 2.73 10.31
N MET A 187 12.09 3.03 10.80
CA MET A 187 11.81 4.27 11.53
C MET A 187 12.74 4.45 12.74
N GLU A 188 12.89 3.42 13.59
CA GLU A 188 13.79 3.45 14.76
C GLU A 188 15.26 3.69 14.35
N CYS A 189 15.71 3.08 13.25
CA CYS A 189 17.06 3.29 12.73
C CYS A 189 17.26 4.71 12.20
N THR A 190 16.31 5.23 11.42
CA THR A 190 16.34 6.60 10.90
C THR A 190 16.38 7.64 12.02
N MET A 191 15.65 7.41 13.12
CA MET A 191 15.70 8.26 14.31
C MET A 191 17.13 8.37 14.88
N ARG A 192 17.88 7.27 14.91
CA ARG A 192 19.28 7.27 15.42
C ARG A 192 20.26 8.01 14.52
N VAL A 193 20.01 8.02 13.20
CA VAL A 193 20.86 8.70 12.22
C VAL A 193 20.28 10.04 11.77
N GLN A 194 19.39 10.62 12.58
CA GLN A 194 18.86 11.98 12.41
C GLN A 194 18.23 12.23 11.03
N GLY A 195 17.46 11.27 10.50
CA GLY A 195 16.80 11.41 9.20
C GLY A 195 17.64 11.01 7.99
N SER A 196 18.90 10.63 8.18
CA SER A 196 19.75 10.07 7.12
C SER A 196 19.27 8.69 6.66
N ASN A 197 19.65 8.30 5.43
CA ASN A 197 19.42 6.97 4.86
C ASN A 197 20.64 6.03 5.02
N THR A 198 21.63 6.41 5.82
CA THR A 198 22.88 5.65 6.03
C THR A 198 22.77 4.52 7.05
N TYR A 199 21.55 4.14 7.44
CA TYR A 199 21.33 3.08 8.41
C TYR A 199 21.33 1.70 7.75
N GLU A 200 21.88 0.72 8.45
CA GLU A 200 21.74 -0.68 8.06
C GLU A 200 20.56 -1.30 8.81
N LEU A 201 19.61 -1.85 8.07
CA LEU A 201 18.61 -2.75 8.64
C LEU A 201 19.33 -4.05 9.00
N GLY A 202 19.92 -4.10 10.20
CA GLY A 202 20.59 -5.29 10.71
C GLY A 202 19.70 -6.52 10.59
N LEU A 203 20.32 -7.70 10.46
CA LEU A 203 19.66 -9.01 10.44
C LEU A 203 18.75 -9.11 11.66
N THR A 204 17.49 -8.77 11.47
CA THR A 204 16.50 -8.85 12.52
C THR A 204 16.30 -10.35 12.77
N GLY A 205 16.31 -10.82 14.01
CA GLY A 205 16.05 -12.22 14.39
C GLY A 205 14.63 -12.70 14.07
N LYS A 206 14.03 -12.21 12.97
CA LYS A 206 12.70 -12.50 12.43
C LYS A 206 12.46 -14.00 12.35
N ASN A 207 13.41 -14.73 11.75
CA ASN A 207 13.29 -16.19 11.61
C ASN A 207 13.21 -16.92 12.97
N GLN A 208 13.86 -16.41 14.02
CA GLN A 208 13.76 -16.98 15.38
C GLN A 208 12.44 -16.58 16.05
N LEU A 209 12.03 -15.31 15.94
CA LEU A 209 10.78 -14.81 16.52
C LEU A 209 9.52 -15.39 15.84
N GLU A 210 9.59 -15.67 14.54
CA GLU A 210 8.58 -16.39 13.76
C GLU A 210 8.48 -17.85 14.22
N PHE A 211 9.62 -18.53 14.35
CA PHE A 211 9.68 -19.93 14.77
C PHE A 211 9.13 -20.13 16.20
N ASP A 212 9.38 -19.17 17.08
CA ASP A 212 8.93 -19.19 18.47
C ASP A 212 7.50 -18.65 18.66
N GLY A 213 6.78 -18.30 17.57
CA GLY A 213 5.43 -17.74 17.64
C GLY A 213 5.32 -16.43 18.42
N SER A 214 6.45 -15.72 18.56
CA SER A 214 6.68 -14.63 19.51
C SER A 214 6.86 -13.28 18.82
N LEU A 215 6.46 -13.15 17.56
CA LEU A 215 6.49 -11.88 16.83
C LEU A 215 5.66 -10.84 17.61
N PRO A 216 6.29 -9.74 18.04
CA PRO A 216 5.61 -8.79 18.91
C PRO A 216 4.52 -8.03 18.15
N VAL A 217 3.43 -7.71 18.87
CA VAL A 217 2.35 -6.85 18.36
C VAL A 217 2.84 -5.43 18.09
N SER A 218 4.00 -5.02 18.58
CA SER A 218 4.73 -3.83 18.13
C SER A 218 6.18 -3.92 18.57
N VAL A 219 7.11 -3.46 17.74
CA VAL A 219 8.47 -3.16 18.20
C VAL A 219 8.38 -1.91 19.08
N MET A 220 8.83 -2.03 20.33
CA MET A 220 8.98 -0.86 21.19
C MET A 220 10.18 -0.07 20.70
N CYS A 221 9.99 1.23 20.45
CA CYS A 221 11.09 2.10 20.06
C CYS A 221 12.12 2.17 21.19
N HIS A 222 13.40 1.96 20.86
CA HIS A 222 14.47 1.97 21.84
C HIS A 222 14.63 3.39 22.44
N PRO A 223 14.82 3.53 23.77
CA PRO A 223 14.98 4.83 24.41
C PRO A 223 16.05 5.72 23.76
N ASP A 224 17.19 5.16 23.38
CA ASP A 224 18.26 5.90 22.68
C ASP A 224 17.82 6.52 21.35
N ALA A 225 16.96 5.83 20.59
CA ALA A 225 16.42 6.39 19.34
C ALA A 225 15.51 7.58 19.64
N ILE A 226 14.70 7.50 20.70
CA ILE A 226 13.84 8.59 21.17
C ILE A 226 14.70 9.78 21.64
N LEU A 227 15.76 9.51 22.41
CA LEU A 227 16.67 10.53 22.92
C LEU A 227 17.37 11.26 21.76
N ALA A 228 17.93 10.51 20.80
CA ALA A 228 18.61 11.07 19.63
C ALA A 228 17.70 12.01 18.84
N CYS A 229 16.42 11.65 18.66
CA CYS A 229 15.45 12.53 18.02
C CYS A 229 15.12 13.78 18.85
N ARG A 230 14.92 13.63 20.16
CA ARG A 230 14.59 14.76 21.03
C ARG A 230 15.69 15.81 21.02
N THR A 231 16.95 15.38 21.16
CA THR A 231 18.10 16.30 21.12
C THR A 231 18.09 17.17 19.87
N VAL A 232 17.86 16.58 18.68
CA VAL A 232 17.81 17.34 17.42
C VAL A 232 16.60 18.28 17.36
N LEU A 233 15.43 17.84 17.81
CA LEU A 233 14.20 18.64 17.77
C LEU A 233 14.25 19.81 18.76
N ASP A 234 14.84 19.61 19.93
CA ASP A 234 15.01 20.65 20.94
C ASP A 234 16.06 21.68 20.47
N GLU A 235 17.19 21.24 19.89
CA GLU A 235 18.20 22.13 19.27
C GLU A 235 17.65 22.95 18.11
N THR A 236 16.75 22.38 17.30
CA THR A 236 16.09 23.13 16.21
C THR A 236 15.02 24.10 16.70
N SER A 237 14.41 23.85 17.87
CA SER A 237 13.49 24.79 18.51
C SER A 237 14.24 26.02 19.03
N GLU A 238 15.36 25.82 19.73
CA GLU A 238 16.18 26.92 20.26
C GLU A 238 16.78 27.78 19.14
N ALA A 239 17.27 27.16 18.06
CA ALA A 239 17.78 27.89 16.90
C ALA A 239 16.70 28.67 16.13
N SER A 240 15.42 28.31 16.28
CA SER A 240 14.30 29.03 15.64
C SER A 240 13.82 30.25 16.43
N ASP A 241 14.00 30.24 17.75
CA ASP A 241 13.65 31.37 18.63
C ASP A 241 14.72 32.49 18.55
N ASP A 242 16.00 32.16 18.39
CA ASP A 242 17.09 33.13 18.22
C ASP A 242 16.97 33.97 16.92
N VAL A 243 16.26 33.47 15.91
CA VAL A 243 16.03 34.19 14.64
C VAL A 243 14.88 35.19 14.76
N ILE A 244 13.98 35.02 15.75
CA ILE A 244 12.86 35.95 15.97
C ILE A 244 13.28 37.15 16.83
N GLU A 245 14.29 37.02 17.69
CA GLU A 245 14.80 38.14 18.51
C GLU A 245 15.74 39.12 17.77
N THR A 246 16.04 38.89 16.48
CA THR A 246 16.93 39.76 15.68
C THR A 246 16.25 40.52 14.52
N LEU A 247 14.92 40.68 14.56
CA LEU A 247 14.16 41.62 13.70
C LEU A 247 13.45 42.70 14.53
#